data_AF-B5I9B2-F1
#
_entry.id   AF-B5I9B2-F1
#
_cell.length_a   1.000
_cell.length_b   1.000
_cell.length_c   1.000
_cell.angle_alpha   90.00
_cell.angle_beta   90.00
_cell.angle_gamma   90.00
#
_symmetry.space_group_name_H-M   'P 1'
#
loop_
_entity.id
_entity.type
_entity.pdbx_description
1 polymer ?
#
loop_
_entity_poly.entity_id
_entity_poly.type
_entity_poly.pdbx_seq_one_letter_code
_entity_poly.pdbx_strand_id
1 'polypeptide(L)' 'MTLAAHPLVTRDRVGFRAQITALDIDEDIDRLNATLTAPAERFRLRPRK' A
#
# COMPACT_ATOMS: atom_id res chain seq x y z
N MET A 1 6.70 2.93 -7.11
CA MET A 1 5.40 2.53 -6.50
C MET A 1 4.30 2.77 -7.52
N THR A 2 3.30 1.90 -7.62
CA THR A 2 2.19 2.07 -8.58
C THR A 2 0.85 1.78 -7.92
N LEU A 3 -0.13 2.66 -8.14
CA LEU A 3 -1.50 2.48 -7.66
C LEU A 3 -2.30 1.72 -8.73
N ALA A 4 -2.92 0.61 -8.34
CA ALA A 4 -3.90 -0.08 -9.16
C ALA A 4 -5.30 0.36 -8.73
N ALA A 5 -5.89 1.29 -9.50
CA ALA A 5 -7.23 1.80 -9.25
C ALA A 5 -8.27 1.14 -10.17
N HIS A 6 -9.53 1.13 -9.74
CA HIS A 6 -10.66 0.73 -10.59
C HIS A 6 -10.69 1.61 -11.88
N PRO A 7 -10.92 1.03 -13.08
CA PRO A 7 -11.41 -0.33 -13.35
C PRO A 7 -10.35 -1.43 -13.56
N LEU A 8 -9.05 -1.14 -13.43
CA LEU A 8 -7.98 -2.14 -13.63
C LEU A 8 -8.03 -3.29 -12.60
N VAL A 9 -8.66 -3.06 -11.46
CA VAL A 9 -8.94 -4.07 -10.42
C VAL A 9 -10.38 -3.93 -9.94
N THR A 10 -10.96 -5.02 -9.43
CA THR A 10 -12.29 -4.99 -8.81
C THR A 10 -12.28 -4.06 -7.60
N ARG A 11 -13.41 -3.39 -7.31
CA ARG A 11 -13.48 -2.34 -6.27
C ARG A 11 -13.12 -2.84 -4.87
N ASP A 12 -13.37 -4.11 -4.59
CA ASP A 12 -13.01 -4.81 -3.35
C ASP A 12 -11.52 -5.20 -3.28
N ARG A 13 -10.76 -4.99 -4.36
CA ARG A 13 -9.35 -5.35 -4.49
C ARG A 13 -8.44 -4.17 -4.84
N VAL A 14 -8.95 -2.93 -4.73
CA VAL A 14 -8.12 -1.72 -4.89
C VAL A 14 -7.07 -1.69 -3.77
N GLY A 15 -5.82 -1.46 -4.15
CA GLY A 15 -4.71 -1.44 -3.21
C GLY A 15 -3.44 -0.87 -3.81
N PHE A 16 -2.38 -0.83 -3.00
CA PHE A 16 -1.06 -0.37 -3.40
C PHE A 16 -0.19 -1.57 -3.80
N ARG A 17 0.56 -1.43 -4.89
CA ARG A 17 1.63 -2.37 -5.24
C ARG A 17 2.97 -1.66 -5.14
N ALA A 18 3.80 -2.11 -4.21
CA ALA A 18 5.19 -1.70 -4.08
C ALA A 18 6.09 -2.83 -4.59
N GLN A 19 7.21 -2.45 -5.21
CA GLN A 19 8.29 -3.37 -5.55
C GLN A 19 9.43 -3.07 -4.59
N ILE A 20 9.93 -4.11 -3.92
CA ILE A 20 11.07 -4.04 -3.02
C ILE A 20 12.25 -4.73 -3.69
N THR A 21 13.43 -4.17 -3.53
CA THR A 21 14.69 -4.59 -4.15
C THR A 21 15.80 -4.63 -3.10
N ALA A 22 16.95 -5.20 -3.45
CA ALA A 22 18.12 -5.21 -2.57
C ALA A 22 18.74 -3.81 -2.34
N LEU A 23 18.30 -2.79 -3.06
CA LEU A 23 18.74 -1.40 -2.88
C LEU A 23 17.91 -0.68 -1.82
N ASP A 24 16.70 -1.15 -1.53
CA ASP A 24 15.85 -0.54 -0.51
C ASP A 24 16.43 -0.86 0.87
N ILE A 25 16.87 0.19 1.57
CA ILE A 25 17.43 0.08 2.92
C ILE A 25 16.31 0.05 3.97
N ASP A 26 16.63 -0.36 5.19
CA ASP A 26 15.64 -0.47 6.27
C ASP A 26 14.90 0.86 6.51
N GLU A 27 15.58 2.01 6.41
CA GLU A 27 14.94 3.32 6.52
C GLU A 27 13.88 3.58 5.44
N ASP A 28 14.09 3.08 4.22
CA ASP A 28 13.10 3.17 3.14
C ASP A 28 11.88 2.32 3.44
N ILE A 29 12.09 1.13 4.01
CA ILE A 29 11.01 0.23 4.43
C ILE A 29 10.22 0.83 5.60
N ASP A 30 10.89 1.43 6.58
CA ASP A 30 10.25 2.10 7.71
C ASP A 30 9.39 3.28 7.24
N ARG A 31 9.93 4.09 6.32
CA ARG A 31 9.18 5.20 5.71
C ARG A 31 7.98 4.71 4.89
N LEU A 32 8.12 3.61 4.16
CA LEU A 32 7.02 2.98 3.44
C LEU A 32 5.92 2.50 4.40
N ASN A 33 6.30 1.83 5.49
CA ASN A 33 5.37 1.35 6.51
C ASN A 33 4.60 2.50 7.17
N ALA A 34 5.30 3.57 7.56
CA ALA A 34 4.65 4.75 8.12
C ALA A 34 3.64 5.37 7.15
N THR A 35 4.01 5.48 5.87
CA THR A 35 3.16 6.05 4.81
C THR A 35 1.91 5.21 4.55
N LEU A 36 2.03 3.87 4.59
CA LEU A 36 0.91 2.96 4.38
C LEU A 36 0.01 2.84 5.62
N THR A 37 0.56 3.02 6.82
CA THR A 37 -0.17 2.87 8.10
C THR A 37 -0.94 4.14 8.47
N ALA A 38 -0.43 5.33 8.17
CA ALA A 38 -1.12 6.59 8.49
C ALA A 38 -2.56 6.70 7.92
N PRO A 39 -2.84 6.27 6.67
CA PRO A 39 -4.21 6.18 6.17
C PRO A 39 -5.06 5.13 6.90
N ALA A 40 -4.46 4.03 7.36
CA ALA A 40 -5.15 2.96 8.09
C ALA A 40 -5.62 3.40 9.47
N GLU A 41 -4.85 4.28 10.12
CA GLU A 41 -5.22 4.90 11.39
C GLU A 41 -6.35 5.92 11.20
N ARG A 42 -6.37 6.63 10.07
CA ARG A 42 -7.34 7.67 9.78
C ARG A 42 -8.66 7.16 9.19
N PHE A 43 -8.64 6.04 8.47
CA PHE A 43 -9.79 5.47 7.79
C PHE A 43 -9.93 3.98 8.09
N ARG A 44 -11.15 3.51 8.37
CA ARG A 44 -11.41 2.07 8.53
C ARG A 44 -11.14 1.34 7.21
N LEU A 45 -10.02 0.62 7.17
CA LEU A 45 -9.71 -0.28 6.06
C LEU A 45 -10.73 -1.42 6.03
N ARG A 46 -11.14 -1.81 4.83
CA ARG A 46 -12.03 -2.97 4.64
C ARG A 46 -11.18 -4.24 4.63
N PRO A 47 -11.57 -5.29 5.39
CA PRO A 47 -10.92 -6.58 5.28
C PRO A 47 -11.11 -7.13 3.87
N ARG A 48 -10.07 -7.76 3.34
CA ARG A 48 -10.13 -8.47 2.06
C ARG A 48 -11.08 -9.66 2.20
N LYS A 49 -12.09 -9.73 1.33
CA LYS A 49 -13.01 -10.89 1.23
C LYS A 49 -12.33 -12.08 0.56
#